data_AF-A0A2J7PHH8-F1
#
_entry.id   AF-A0A2J7PHH8-F1
#
_cell.length_a   1.000
_cell.length_b   1.000
_cell.length_c   1.000
_cell.angle_alpha   90.00
_cell.angle_beta   90.00
_cell.angle_gamma   90.00
#
_symmetry.space_group_name_H-M   'P 1'
#
loop_
_entity.id
_entity.type
_entity.pdbx_description
1 polymer ?
#
loop_
_entity_poly.entity_id
_entity_poly.type
_entity_poly.pdbx_seq_one_letter_code
_entity_poly.pdbx_strand_id
1 'polypeptide(L)' 'MAVFGITRQYLYGLLPLSGFLLGSWLDRMETERMIRFRDKSALFGRELKPGEKPSWP' A
#
# COMPACT_ATOMS: atom_id res chain seq x y z
N MET A 1 7.60 29.63 -21.60
CA MET A 1 8.18 28.46 -22.30
C MET A 1 7.86 27.22 -21.49
N ALA A 2 6.99 26.35 -21.99
CA ALA A 2 6.72 25.06 -21.35
C ALA A 2 7.86 24.11 -21.73
N VAL A 3 8.55 23.56 -20.74
CA VAL A 3 9.57 22.54 -20.96
C VAL A 3 8.83 21.24 -21.26
N PHE A 4 9.03 20.66 -22.45
CA PHE A 4 8.37 19.43 -22.93
C PHE A 4 6.83 19.45 -23.04
N GLY A 5 6.19 20.62 -23.15
CA GLY A 5 4.72 20.71 -23.27
C GLY A 5 3.96 20.51 -21.94
N ILE A 6 4.68 20.30 -20.84
CA ILE A 6 4.12 20.26 -19.49
C ILE A 6 3.87 21.71 -19.05
N THR A 7 2.61 22.13 -19.09
CA THR A 7 2.16 23.40 -18.52
C THR A 7 1.95 23.26 -17.01
N ARG A 8 2.05 24.39 -16.29
CA ARG A 8 1.82 24.48 -14.83
C ARG A 8 0.49 23.87 -14.39
N GLN A 9 -0.50 23.83 -15.28
CA GLN A 9 -1.83 23.28 -15.02
C GLN A 9 -1.79 21.77 -14.73
N TYR A 10 -0.90 21.01 -15.38
CA TYR A 10 -0.78 19.57 -15.15
C TYR A 10 -0.18 19.22 -13.78
N LEU A 11 0.56 20.14 -13.15
CA LEU A 11 1.09 19.96 -11.80
C LEU A 11 -0.04 19.81 -10.77
N TYR A 12 -1.17 20.49 -10.97
CA TYR A 12 -2.32 20.38 -10.07
C TYR A 12 -2.98 19.00 -10.11
N GLY A 13 -2.86 18.26 -11.22
CA GLY A 13 -3.33 16.87 -11.30
C GLY A 13 -2.27 15.86 -10.82
N LEU A 14 -0.99 16.12 -11.13
CA LEU A 14 0.12 15.26 -10.73
C LEU A 14 0.33 15.22 -9.22
N LEU A 15 0.18 16.35 -8.53
CA LEU A 15 0.40 16.45 -7.10
C LEU A 15 -0.53 15.53 -6.28
N PRO A 16 -1.86 15.57 -6.42
CA PRO A 16 -2.74 14.64 -5.71
C PRO A 16 -2.53 13.18 -6.12
N LEU A 17 -2.25 12.89 -7.40
CA LEU A 17 -1.95 11.53 -7.85
C LEU A 17 -0.68 10.98 -7.19
N SER A 18 0.39 11.76 -7.14
CA SER A 18 1.62 11.39 -6.45
C SER A 18 1.40 11.19 -4.94
N GLY A 19 0.61 12.06 -4.31
CA GLY A 19 0.26 11.95 -2.89
C GLY A 19 -0.51 10.66 -2.59
N PHE A 20 -1.47 10.30 -3.43
CA PHE A 20 -2.22 9.04 -3.30
C PHE A 20 -1.31 7.81 -3.43
N LEU A 21 -0.43 7.78 -4.44
CA LEU A 21 0.49 6.67 -4.65
C LEU A 21 1.47 6.52 -3.50
N LEU A 22 2.05 7.63 -3.03
CA LEU A 22 2.95 7.63 -1.88
C LEU A 22 2.25 7.22 -0.59
N GLY A 23 1.03 7.72 -0.35
CA GLY A 23 0.22 7.33 0.80
C GLY A 23 -0.09 5.84 0.79
N SER A 24 -0.57 5.31 -0.34
CA SER A 24 -0.85 3.88 -0.47
C SER A 24 0.40 3.01 -0.28
N TRP A 25 1.56 3.49 -0.71
CA TRP A 25 2.82 2.79 -0.48
C TRP A 25 3.21 2.76 1.00
N LEU A 26 3.08 3.89 1.72
CA LEU A 26 3.33 3.97 3.16
C LEU A 26 2.38 3.06 3.96
N ASP A 27 1.09 3.05 3.60
CA ASP A 27 0.10 2.19 4.27
C ASP A 27 0.44 0.70 4.12
N ARG A 28 0.96 0.29 2.95
CA ARG A 28 1.43 -1.09 2.74
C ARG A 28 2.61 -1.43 3.62
N MET A 29 3.59 -0.53 3.74
CA MET A 29 4.75 -0.74 4.62
C MET A 29 4.32 -0.90 6.09
N GLU A 30 3.36 -0.11 6.54
CA GLU A 30 2.88 -0.22 7.92
C GLU A 30 2.04 -1.49 8.12
N THR A 31 1.27 -1.90 7.11
CA THR A 31 0.57 -3.19 7.13
C THR A 31 1.54 -4.36 7.27
N GLU A 32 2.68 -4.34 6.57
CA GLU A 32 3.74 -5.35 6.70
C GLU A 32 4.36 -5.37 8.10
N ARG A 33 4.40 -4.23 8.82
CA ARG A 33 4.85 -4.18 10.22
C ARG A 33 3.82 -4.77 11.19
N MET A 34 2.54 -4.71 10.84
CA MET A 34 1.41 -5.18 11.67
C MET A 34 1.10 -6.69 11.52
N ILE A 35 2.00 -7.49 10.95
CA ILE A 35 1.77 -8.93 10.72
C ILE A 35 1.94 -9.82 11.95
N ARG A 36 2.41 -9.30 13.09
CA ARG A 36 2.82 -10.12 14.25
C ARG A 36 1.71 -11.02 14.82
N PHE A 37 0.48 -10.52 14.76
CA PHE A 37 -0.74 -11.19 15.26
C PHE A 37 -1.62 -11.74 14.13
N ARG A 38 -1.13 -11.76 12.90
CA ARG A 38 -1.81 -12.38 11.78
C ARG A 38 -1.99 -13.87 12.05
N ASP A 39 -3.18 -14.39 11.71
CA ASP A 39 -3.59 -15.79 11.88
C ASP A 39 -3.49 -16.32 13.33
N LYS A 40 -3.57 -15.42 14.33
CA LYS A 40 -3.53 -15.76 15.76
C LYS A 40 -4.72 -15.23 16.56
N SER A 41 -5.73 -14.67 15.89
CA SER A 41 -6.94 -14.18 16.55
C SER A 41 -7.84 -15.35 16.98
N ALA A 42 -8.69 -15.14 17.99
CA ALA A 42 -9.60 -16.20 18.47
C ALA A 42 -10.61 -16.67 17.40
N LEU A 43 -10.97 -15.80 16.44
CA LEU A 43 -11.95 -16.10 15.39
C LEU A 43 -11.32 -16.65 14.10
N PHE A 44 -10.10 -16.22 13.75
CA PHE A 44 -9.46 -16.56 12.47
C PHE A 44 -8.12 -17.27 12.62
N GLY A 45 -7.74 -17.64 13.85
CA GLY A 45 -6.51 -18.37 14.13
C GLY A 45 -6.57 -19.78 13.55
N ARG A 46 -5.59 -20.13 12.71
CA ARG A 46 -5.50 -21.44 12.07
C ARG A 46 -4.07 -21.84 11.76
N GLU A 47 -3.82 -23.15 11.68
CA GLU A 47 -2.57 -23.68 11.15
C GLU A 47 -2.55 -23.57 9.62
N LEU A 48 -1.47 -23.02 9.07
CA LEU A 48 -1.27 -22.91 7.63
C LEU A 48 -0.71 -24.23 7.07
N LYS A 49 -1.22 -24.67 5.93
CA LYS A 49 -0.65 -25.81 5.22
C LYS A 49 0.75 -25.44 4.68
N PRO A 50 1.66 -26.42 4.50
CA PRO A 50 2.98 -26.14 3.92
C PRO A 50 2.83 -25.49 2.54
N GLY A 51 3.37 -24.27 2.39
CA GLY A 51 3.31 -23.47 1.16
C GLY A 51 2.07 -22.57 1.01
N GLU A 52 1.16 -22.56 1.98
CA GLU A 52 -0.01 -21.67 1.96
C GLU A 52 0.39 -20.24 2.29
N LYS A 53 -0.12 -19.28 1.51
CA LYS A 53 0.09 -17.85 1.79
C LYS A 53 -0.72 -17.43 3.02
N PRO A 54 -0.25 -16.44 3.78
CA PRO A 54 -0.99 -15.89 4.91
C PRO A 54 -2.31 -15.25 4.48
N SER A 55 -3.21 -15.02 5.43
CA SER A 55 -4.56 -14.49 5.14
C SER A 55 -4.56 -13.07 4.55
N TRP A 56 -3.66 -12.19 4.98
CA TRP A 56 -3.52 -10.81 4.48
C TRP A 56 -2.14 -10.25 4.82
N PRO A 57 -1.67 -9.29 4.01
CA PRO A 57 -0.45 -9.41 3.21
C PRO A 57 0.71 -10.07 3.96
#